data_AF-A0A7C5Q353-F1
#
_entry.id   AF-A0A7C5Q353-F1
#
_cell.length_a   1.000
_cell.length_b   1.000
_cell.length_c   1.000
_cell.angle_alpha   90.00
_cell.angle_beta   90.00
_cell.angle_gamma   90.00
#
_symmetry.space_group_name_H-M   'P 1'
#
loop_
_entity.id
_entity.type
_entity.pdbx_description
1 polymer ?
#
loop_
_entity_poly.entity_id
_entity_poly.type
_entity_poly.pdbx_seq_one_letter_code
_entity_poly.pdbx_strand_id
1 'polypeptide(L)' 'MELVLTIFALVAGVALVTYASWMERRPRTSMSPPLIPSTPLMFAGAIIAILAVAHLLTLNGITIPQRGL' A
#
# COMPACT_ATOMS: atom_id res chain seq x y z
N MET A 1 20.38 4.70 -3.45
CA MET A 1 19.71 3.77 -2.51
C MET A 1 18.21 4.03 -2.44
N GLU A 2 17.81 5.30 -2.33
CA GLU A 2 16.41 5.76 -2.26
C GLU A 2 15.46 5.22 -3.35
N LEU A 3 15.87 5.22 -4.64
CA LEU A 3 15.00 4.73 -5.73
C LEU A 3 14.64 3.25 -5.57
N VAL A 4 15.63 2.42 -5.25
CA VAL A 4 15.46 0.97 -5.09
C VAL A 4 14.50 0.69 -3.93
N LEU A 5 14.69 1.36 -2.79
CA LEU A 5 13.79 1.27 -1.64
C LEU A 5 12.37 1.70 -1.98
N THR A 6 12.22 2.78 -2.75
CA THR A 6 10.90 3.29 -3.18
C THR A 6 10.18 2.27 -4.07
N ILE A 7 10.89 1.66 -5.01
CA ILE A 7 10.33 0.61 -5.88
C ILE A 7 9.91 -0.60 -5.04
N PHE A 8 10.75 -1.07 -4.11
CA PHE A 8 10.40 -2.17 -3.22
C PHE A 8 9.18 -1.86 -2.35
N ALA A 9 9.11 -0.64 -1.79
CA ALA A 9 7.97 -0.20 -1.00
C ALA A 9 6.69 -0.17 -1.85
N LEU A 10 6.77 0.33 -3.08
CA LEU A 10 5.63 0.37 -4.01
C LEU A 10 5.13 -1.04 -4.33
N VAL A 11 6.04 -1.94 -4.70
CA VAL A 11 5.71 -3.34 -5.01
C VAL A 11 5.13 -4.04 -3.78
N ALA A 12 5.73 -3.86 -2.60
CA ALA A 12 5.24 -4.44 -1.35
C ALA A 12 3.83 -3.93 -1.00
N GLY A 13 3.59 -2.63 -1.10
CA GLY A 13 2.28 -2.03 -0.85
C GLY A 13 1.20 -2.57 -1.79
N VAL A 14 1.48 -2.61 -3.09
CA VAL A 14 0.57 -3.17 -4.10
C VAL A 14 0.32 -4.66 -3.84
N ALA A 15 1.38 -5.45 -3.63
CA ALA A 15 1.27 -6.87 -3.34
C ALA A 15 0.40 -7.15 -2.11
N LEU A 16 0.54 -6.34 -1.07
CA LEU A 16 -0.21 -6.49 0.18
C LEU A 16 -1.70 -6.15 -0.01
N VAL A 17 -2.03 -5.12 -0.80
CA VAL A 17 -3.43 -4.83 -1.19
C VAL A 17 -4.03 -5.97 -2.02
N THR A 18 -3.30 -6.44 -3.04
CA THR A 18 -3.76 -7.50 -3.93
C THR A 18 -3.96 -8.80 -3.16
N TYR A 19 -3.02 -9.16 -2.29
CA TYR A 19 -3.09 -10.34 -1.44
C TYR A 19 -4.29 -10.27 -0.50
N ALA A 20 -4.46 -9.15 0.21
CA ALA A 20 -5.56 -9.00 1.15
C ALA A 20 -6.93 -8.95 0.45
N SER A 21 -7.03 -8.33 -0.73
CA SER A 21 -8.21 -8.38 -1.60
C SER A 21 -8.54 -9.79 -2.07
N TRP A 22 -7.52 -10.56 -2.46
CA TRP A 22 -7.70 -11.94 -2.88
C TRP A 22 -8.15 -12.83 -1.73
N MET A 23 -7.59 -12.62 -0.53
CA MET A 23 -8.01 -13.31 0.69
C MET A 23 -9.46 -13.00 1.05
N GLU A 24 -9.89 -11.74 0.94
CA GLU A 24 -11.29 -11.36 1.24
C GLU A 24 -12.30 -11.97 0.25
N ARG A 25 -11.89 -12.16 -1.01
CA ARG A 25 -12.73 -12.78 -2.05
C ARG A 25 -12.83 -14.30 -1.92
N ARG A 26 -11.99 -14.95 -1.13
CA ARG A 26 -12.07 -16.41 -0.93
C ARG A 26 -13.33 -16.72 -0.10
N PRO A 27 -14.15 -17.70 -0.52
CA PRO A 27 -15.32 -18.12 0.25
C PRO A 27 -14.93 -18.47 1.69
N ARG A 28 -15.62 -17.88 2.66
CA ARG A 28 -15.39 -18.18 4.07
C ARG A 28 -15.90 -19.60 4.35
N THR A 29 -15.01 -20.48 4.78
CA THR A 29 -15.34 -21.87 5.13
C THR A 29 -15.84 -22.02 6.56
N SER A 30 -15.64 -21.00 7.41
CA SER A 30 -16.11 -20.98 8.79
C SER A 30 -16.81 -19.66 9.13
N MET A 31 -17.73 -19.73 10.11
CA MET A 31 -18.41 -18.55 10.69
C MET A 31 -17.58 -17.85 11.76
N SER A 32 -16.37 -18.33 12.03
CA SER A 32 -15.48 -17.73 13.01
C SER A 32 -14.89 -16.43 12.44
N PRO A 33 -14.84 -15.34 13.22
CA PRO A 33 -14.20 -14.11 12.78
C PRO A 33 -12.71 -14.36 12.49
N PRO A 34 -12.16 -13.79 11.39
CA PRO A 34 -10.76 -13.97 11.05
C PRO A 34 -9.85 -13.28 12.08
N LEU A 35 -8.76 -13.96 12.46
CA LEU A 35 -7.77 -13.43 13.40
C LEU A 35 -7.05 -12.19 12.85
N ILE A 36 -6.82 -12.18 11.54
CA ILE A 36 -6.20 -11.08 10.81
C ILE A 36 -7.28 -10.46 9.91
N PRO A 37 -7.79 -9.27 10.25
CA PRO A 37 -8.75 -8.60 9.39
C PRO A 37 -8.06 -8.15 8.09
N SER A 38 -8.65 -8.50 6.96
CA SER A 38 -8.15 -8.15 5.61
C SER A 38 -8.23 -6.64 5.34
N THR A 39 -9.26 -5.95 5.84
CA THR A 39 -9.50 -4.53 5.57
C THR A 39 -8.38 -3.62 6.10
N PRO A 40 -7.93 -3.75 7.38
CA PRO A 40 -6.78 -2.99 7.87
C PRO A 40 -5.49 -3.32 7.11
N LEU A 41 -5.33 -4.58 6.69
CA LEU A 41 -4.19 -4.99 5.88
C LEU A 41 -4.22 -4.31 4.51
N MET A 42 -5.35 -4.32 3.80
CA MET A 42 -5.55 -3.57 2.56
C MET A 42 -5.26 -2.08 2.74
N PHE A 43 -5.75 -1.48 3.82
CA PHE A 43 -5.53 -0.06 4.10
C PHE A 43 -4.05 0.26 4.29
N ALA A 44 -3.32 -0.54 5.07
CA ALA A 44 -1.89 -0.37 5.28
C ALA A 44 -1.11 -0.47 3.95
N GLY A 45 -1.41 -1.48 3.12
CA GLY A 45 -0.80 -1.64 1.80
C GLY A 45 -1.08 -0.46 0.88
N ALA A 46 -2.31 0.06 0.88
CA ALA A 46 -2.70 1.21 0.09
C ALA A 46 -1.95 2.47 0.51
N ILE A 47 -1.80 2.73 1.82
CA ILE A 47 -0.99 3.84 2.33
C ILE A 47 0.45 3.73 1.86
N ILE A 48 1.07 2.55 2.03
CA ILE A 48 2.46 2.32 1.62
C ILE A 48 2.62 2.60 0.12
N ALA A 49 1.71 2.10 -0.72
CA ALA A 49 1.75 2.32 -2.15
C ALA A 49 1.60 3.81 -2.51
N ILE A 50 0.65 4.52 -1.90
CA ILE A 50 0.44 5.97 -2.14
C ILE A 50 1.69 6.77 -1.74
N LEU A 51 2.27 6.50 -0.57
CA LEU A 51 3.48 7.16 -0.10
C LEU A 51 4.67 6.88 -1.01
N ALA A 52 4.83 5.62 -1.45
CA ALA A 52 5.89 5.26 -2.39
C ALA A 52 5.71 5.97 -3.74
N VAL A 53 4.49 6.11 -4.26
CA VAL A 53 4.22 6.91 -5.46
C VAL A 53 4.58 8.37 -5.25
N ALA A 54 4.12 8.99 -4.15
CA ALA A 54 4.43 10.38 -3.83
C ALA A 54 5.94 10.61 -3.70
N HIS A 55 6.65 9.68 -3.06
CA HIS A 55 8.09 9.72 -2.96
C HIS A 55 8.77 9.56 -4.33
N LEU A 56 8.27 8.68 -5.19
CA LEU A 56 8.79 8.48 -6.54
C LEU A 56 8.60 9.74 -7.39
N LEU A 57 7.46 10.42 -7.30
CA LEU A 57 7.24 11.71 -7.96
C LEU A 57 8.24 12.76 -7.46
N THR A 58 8.48 12.80 -6.15
CA THR A 58 9.45 13.72 -5.53
C THR A 58 10.88 13.47 -6.03
N LEU A 59 11.30 12.20 -6.14
CA LEU A 59 12.59 11.81 -6.71
C LEU A 59 12.73 12.20 -8.19
N ASN A 60 11.62 12.32 -8.92
CA ASN A 60 11.60 12.78 -10.31
C ASN A 60 11.47 14.31 -10.45
N GLY A 61 11.61 15.06 -9.34
CA GLY A 61 11.53 16.53 -9.34
C GLY A 61 10.11 17.07 -9.41
N ILE A 62 9.09 16.23 -9.30
CA ILE A 62 7.69 16.63 -9.22
C ILE A 62 7.38 16.89 -7.75
N THR A 63 7.63 18.12 -7.29
CA THR A 63 7.30 18.56 -5.94
C THR A 63 5.92 19.21 -5.91
N ILE A 64 5.14 18.88 -4.88
CA ILE A 64 3.89 19.58 -4.59
C ILE A 64 4.26 21.02 -4.19
N PRO A 65 3.64 22.06 -4.79
CA PRO A 65 3.92 23.44 -4.41
C PRO A 65 3.73 23.61 -2.91
N GLN A 66 4.77 24.05 -2.21
CA GLN A 66 4.63 24.40 -0.80
C GLN A 66 3.75 25.64 -0.72
N ARG A 67 2.44 25.43 -0.47
CA ARG A 67 1.56 26.53 -0.07
C ARG A 67 2.03 26.96 1.30
N GLY A 68 2.76 28.07 1.33
CA GLY A 68 3.17 28.74 2.56
C GLY A 68 1.93 28.95 3.43
N LEU A 69 1.97 28.36 4.62
CA LEU A 69 1.13 28.72 5.74
C LEU A 69 1.75 29.92 6.45
#